data_AF-A0A353PDQ9-F1
#
_entry.id   AF-A0A353PDQ9-F1
#
_cell.length_a   1.000
_cell.length_b   1.000
_cell.length_c   1.000
_cell.angle_alpha   90.00
_cell.angle_beta   90.00
_cell.angle_gamma   90.00
#
_symmetry.space_group_name_H-M   'P 1'
#
loop_
_entity.id
_entity.type
_entity.pdbx_description
1 polymer ?
#
loop_
_entity_poly.entity_id
_entity_poly.type
_entity_poly.pdbx_seq_one_letter_code
_entity_poly.pdbx_strand_id
1 'polypeptide(L)' 'VVVAVAYWRDGALAMLAELRGDARPLTDRTLLLQVLRMPWAGVKVFAAIHWQALKLWWRGAPFHAEPPIASTPRSS' A
#
# COMPACT_ATOMS: atom_id res chain seq x y z
N VAL A 1 -6.56 -3.48 -25.07
CA VAL A 1 -5.15 -3.25 -25.50
C VAL A 1 -4.28 -4.32 -24.86
N VAL A 2 -3.40 -4.93 -25.64
CA VAL A 2 -2.43 -5.93 -25.15
C VAL A 2 -1.03 -5.35 -25.34
N VAL A 3 -0.22 -5.41 -24.29
CA VAL A 3 1.20 -5.08 -24.35
C VAL A 3 1.97 -6.29 -23.86
N ALA A 4 2.90 -6.79 -24.68
CA ALA A 4 3.74 -7.92 -24.34
C ALA A 4 5.21 -7.55 -24.45
N VAL A 5 6.01 -8.03 -23.48
CA VAL A 5 7.47 -7.92 -23.51
C VAL A 5 8.05 -9.33 -23.47
N ALA A 6 8.87 -9.64 -24.47
CA ALA A 6 9.57 -10.91 -24.58
C ALA A 6 11.02 -10.74 -24.13
N TYR A 7 11.47 -11.61 -23.24
CA TYR A 7 12.84 -11.69 -22.76
C TYR A 7 13.51 -12.95 -23.34
N TRP A 8 14.58 -12.73 -24.09
CA TRP A 8 15.36 -13.77 -24.75
C TRP A 8 16.70 -13.95 -24.04
N ARG A 9 17.13 -15.21 -23.88
CA ARG A 9 18.41 -15.57 -23.27
C ARG A 9 19.04 -16.70 -24.08
N ASP A 10 20.30 -16.52 -24.49
CA ASP A 10 21.10 -17.52 -25.21
C ASP A 10 20.38 -18.09 -26.46
N GLY A 11 19.64 -17.23 -27.17
CA GLY A 11 18.86 -17.60 -28.36
C GLY A 11 17.52 -18.30 -28.08
N ALA A 12 17.19 -18.57 -26.81
CA ALA A 12 15.91 -19.15 -26.40
C ALA A 12 15.00 -18.11 -25.73
N LEU A 13 13.68 -18.20 -25.96
CA LEU A 13 12.71 -17.36 -25.27
C LEU A 13 12.61 -17.80 -23.81
N ALA A 14 13.09 -16.96 -22.89
CA ALA A 14 13.14 -17.28 -21.46
C ALA A 14 11.86 -16.86 -20.73
N MET A 15 11.25 -15.74 -21.11
CA MET A 15 10.00 -15.28 -20.48
C MET A 15 9.19 -14.39 -21.43
N LEU A 16 7.87 -14.54 -21.39
CA LEU A 16 6.91 -13.65 -22.04
C LEU A 16 5.99 -13.06 -20.97
N ALA A 17 6.06 -11.75 -20.79
CA ALA A 17 5.16 -11.02 -19.90
C ALA A 17 4.10 -10.31 -20.74
N GLU A 18 2.84 -10.77 -20.65
CA GLU A 18 1.71 -10.19 -21.35
C GLU A 18 0.78 -9.45 -20.37
N LEU A 19 0.53 -8.17 -20.64
CA LEU A 19 -0.47 -7.37 -19.95
C LEU A 19 -1.64 -7.09 -20.90
N ARG A 20 -2.80 -7.69 -20.59
CA ARG A 20 -4.05 -7.50 -21.33
C ARG A 20 -4.96 -6.57 -20.55
N GLY A 21 -5.09 -5.34 -21.04
CA GLY A 21 -6.06 -4.37 -20.54
C GLY A 21 -7.34 -4.41 -21.35
N ASP A 22 -8.49 -4.52 -20.70
CA ASP A 22 -9.79 -4.30 -21.35
C ASP A 22 -10.09 -2.80 -21.37
N ALA A 23 -10.26 -2.24 -22.57
CA ALA A 23 -10.52 -0.82 -22.75
C ALA A 23 -12.01 -0.57 -22.54
N ARG A 24 -12.41 -0.30 -21.31
CA ARG A 24 -13.79 0.12 -21.03
C ARG A 24 -13.96 1.60 -21.42
N PRO A 25 -15.08 1.97 -22.06
CA PRO A 25 -15.36 3.36 -22.35
C PRO A 25 -15.36 4.17 -21.06
N LEU A 26 -14.54 5.21 -21.04
CA LEU A 26 -14.36 6.12 -19.92
C LEU A 26 -15.53 7.12 -19.90
N THR A 27 -16.69 6.64 -19.48
CA THR A 27 -17.90 7.44 -19.30
C THR A 27 -17.97 7.96 -17.87
N ASP A 28 -18.63 9.09 -17.67
CA ASP A 28 -18.82 9.67 -16.32
C ASP A 28 -19.44 8.66 -15.34
N ARG A 29 -20.34 7.80 -15.82
CA ARG A 29 -20.99 6.75 -15.02
C ARG A 29 -20.02 5.65 -14.60
N THR A 30 -19.15 5.18 -15.51
CA THR A 30 -18.18 4.13 -15.20
C THR A 30 -17.08 4.64 -14.28
N LEU A 31 -16.66 5.90 -14.42
CA LEU A 31 -15.78 6.59 -13.49
C LEU A 31 -16.40 6.74 -12.09
N LEU A 32 -17.63 7.26 -12.00
CA LEU A 32 -18.32 7.46 -10.73
C LEU A 32 -18.50 6.14 -9.98
N LEU A 33 -18.92 5.08 -10.68
CA LEU A 33 -19.03 3.74 -10.10
C LEU A 33 -17.68 3.22 -9.61
N GLN A 34 -16.59 3.49 -10.32
CA GLN A 34 -15.25 3.06 -9.90
C GLN A 34 -14.78 3.82 -8.66
N VAL A 35 -15.00 5.13 -8.61
CA VAL A 35 -14.72 5.97 -7.43
C VAL A 35 -15.56 5.52 -6.23
N LEU A 36 -16.84 5.22 -6.42
CA LEU A 36 -17.73 4.69 -5.38
C LEU A 36 -17.38 3.25 -4.95
N ARG A 37 -16.63 2.50 -5.76
CA ARG A 37 -16.12 1.16 -5.40
C ARG A 37 -14.77 1.21 -4.67
N MET A 38 -14.04 2.32 -4.76
CA MET A 38 -12.75 2.52 -4.11
C MET A 38 -12.74 3.19 -2.71
N PRO A 39 -13.84 3.53 -2.01
CA PRO A 39 -13.75 4.09 -0.66
C PRO A 39 -13.37 3.01 0.37
N TRP A 40 -13.71 1.75 0.10
CA TRP A 40 -13.51 0.65 1.06
C TRP A 40 -12.03 0.39 1.38
N ALA A 41 -11.13 0.65 0.42
CA ALA A 41 -9.69 0.49 0.64
C ALA A 41 -9.15 1.49 1.67
N GLY A 42 -9.49 2.78 1.53
CA GLY A 42 -9.08 3.82 2.47
C GLY A 42 -9.77 3.71 3.82
N VAL A 43 -11.09 3.52 3.82
CA VAL A 43 -11.89 3.41 5.05
C VAL A 43 -11.42 2.24 5.92
N LYS A 44 -11.04 1.10 5.33
CA LYS A 44 -10.47 -0.04 6.07
C LYS A 44 -9.17 0.31 6.78
N VAL A 45 -8.27 1.02 6.11
CA VAL A 45 -6.99 1.45 6.70
C VAL A 45 -7.25 2.40 7.86
N PHE A 46 -8.10 3.42 7.67
CA PHE A 46 -8.48 4.33 8.74
C PHE A 46 -9.12 3.59 9.92
N ALA A 47 -10.08 2.71 9.67
CA ALA A 47 -10.74 1.92 10.71
C ALA A 47 -9.75 1.00 11.46
N ALA A 48 -8.80 0.38 10.74
CA ALA A 48 -7.77 -0.45 11.36
C ALA A 48 -6.86 0.36 12.30
N ILE A 49 -6.44 1.57 11.91
CA ILE A 49 -5.61 2.44 12.75
C ILE A 49 -6.37 2.84 14.02
N HIS A 50 -7.63 3.27 13.87
CA HIS A 50 -8.46 3.65 15.01
C HIS A 50 -8.74 2.47 15.93
N TRP A 51 -8.96 1.27 15.36
CA TRP A 51 -9.16 0.06 16.13
C TRP A 51 -7.92 -0.33 16.93
N GLN A 52 -6.72 -0.21 16.35
CA GLN A 52 -5.46 -0.44 17.08
C GLN A 52 -5.29 0.57 18.22
N ALA A 53 -5.57 1.85 17.98
CA ALA A 53 -5.50 2.89 19.01
C ALA A 53 -6.51 2.63 20.16
N LEU A 54 -7.76 2.30 19.83
CA LEU A 54 -8.79 1.95 20.82
C LEU A 54 -8.41 0.70 21.61
N LYS A 55 -7.89 -0.33 20.93
CA LYS A 55 -7.40 -1.56 21.57
C LYS A 55 -6.23 -1.28 22.52
N LEU A 56 -5.31 -0.40 22.14
CA LEU A 56 -4.19 0.01 23.00
C LEU A 56 -4.69 0.77 24.23
N TRP A 57 -5.68 1.64 24.06
CA TRP A 57 -6.33 2.37 25.14
C TRP A 57 -7.06 1.43 26.11
N TRP A 58 -7.85 0.48 25.62
CA TRP A 58 -8.52 -0.53 26.45
C TRP A 58 -7.55 -1.45 27.19
N ARG A 59 -6.37 -1.72 26.62
CA ARG A 59 -5.33 -2.52 27.29
C ARG A 59 -4.50 -1.70 28.29
N GLY A 60 -4.79 -0.41 28.46
CA GLY A 60 -4.10 0.46 29.42
C GLY A 60 -2.60 0.47 29.20
N ALA A 61 -2.16 0.61 27.94
CA ALA A 61 -0.75 0.50 27.59
C ALA A 61 0.12 1.41 28.46
N PRO A 62 0.98 0.84 29.33
CA PRO A 62 1.84 1.64 30.18
C PRO A 62 2.88 2.34 29.28
N PHE A 63 2.80 3.67 29.23
CA PHE A 63 3.82 4.51 28.64
C PHE A 63 5.12 4.29 29.43
N HIS A 64 6.05 3.54 28.85
CA HIS A 64 7.40 3.46 29.38
C HIS A 64 8.13 4.71 28.90
N ALA A 65 8.36 5.65 29.82
CA ALA A 65 9.18 6.81 29.53
C ALA A 65 10.55 6.33 29.04
N GLU A 66 10.97 6.84 27.88
CA GLU A 66 12.27 6.55 27.30
C GLU A 66 13.37 6.95 28.29
N PRO A 67 14.39 6.11 28.53
CA PRO A 67 15.50 6.49 29.39
C PRO A 67 16.16 7.76 28.81
N PRO A 68 16.62 8.69 29.66
CA PRO A 68 17.23 9.92 29.20
C PRO A 68 18.37 9.58 28.25
N ILE A 69 18.28 10.08 27.02
CA ILE A 69 19.31 9.94 26.00
C ILE A 69 20.59 10.49 26.62
N ALA A 70 21.52 9.58 26.94
CA ALA A 70 22.84 9.99 27.38
C ALA A 70 23.50 10.69 26.21
N SER A 71 23.49 12.03 26.21
CA SER A 71 24.30 12.82 25.32
C SER A 71 25.75 12.59 25.72
N THR A 72 26.36 11.52 25.21
CA THR A 72 27.79 11.31 25.31
C THR A 72 28.46 12.55 24.71
N PRO A 73 29.22 13.34 25.49
CA PRO A 73 29.95 14.47 24.94
C PRO A 73 30.95 13.91 23.93
N ARG A 74 30.76 14.22 22.65
CA ARG A 74 31.72 13.90 21.61
C ARG A 74 32.94 14.78 21.84
N SER A 75 33.96 14.24 22.50
CA SER A 75 35.25 14.89 22.68
C SER A 75 35.89 15.14 21.31
N SER A 76 36.13 16.43 21.05
CA SER A 76 37.04 17.01 20.05
C SER A 76 38.49 16.61 20.31
#